data_AF-A0A0F0KYK0-F1
#
_entry.id   AF-A0A0F0KYK0-F1
#
_cell.length_a   1.000
_cell.length_b   1.000
_cell.length_c   1.000
_cell.angle_alpha   90.00
_cell.angle_beta   90.00
_cell.angle_gamma   90.00
#
_symmetry.space_group_name_H-M   'P 1'
#
loop_
_entity.id
_entity.type
_entity.pdbx_description
1 polymer ?
#
loop_
_entity_poly.entity_id
_entity_poly.type
_entity_poly.pdbx_seq_one_letter_code
_entity_poly.pdbx_strand_id
1 'polypeptide(L)'
;MAIKRPKRHHYESEPDFLLACLRYLDAKYPGREGQRKRLAAWERWERERDPDALRDRIRELVELDEWTDNEAAEFDRLAAAWRNRARSIRPTPDTTERQES
;
A
#
# COMPACT_ATOMS: atom_id res chain seq x y z
N MET A 1 -5.22 -5.14 30.11
CA MET A 1 -4.20 -5.72 29.21
C MET A 1 -3.62 -4.61 28.35
N ALA A 2 -2.29 -4.44 28.31
CA ALA A 2 -1.67 -3.46 27.43
C ALA A 2 -1.82 -3.91 25.97
N ILE A 3 -2.51 -3.13 25.15
CA ILE A 3 -2.72 -3.43 23.73
C ILE A 3 -1.40 -3.21 22.97
N LYS A 4 -0.87 -4.31 22.41
CA LYS A 4 0.39 -4.31 21.65
C LYS A 4 0.16 -3.78 20.24
N ARG A 5 1.14 -3.06 19.71
CA ARG A 5 1.12 -2.58 18.32
C ARG A 5 1.14 -3.78 17.35
N PRO A 6 0.18 -3.89 16.42
CA PRO A 6 0.19 -4.91 15.38
C PRO A 6 1.47 -4.85 14.53
N LYS A 7 1.99 -6.01 14.14
CA LYS A 7 3.13 -6.14 13.20
C LYS A 7 2.66 -6.85 11.94
N ARG A 8 3.05 -6.37 10.75
CA ARG A 8 2.55 -6.86 9.45
C ARG A 8 2.72 -8.37 9.25
N HIS A 9 3.82 -8.96 9.72
CA HIS A 9 4.11 -10.39 9.57
C HIS A 9 3.23 -11.33 10.41
N HIS A 10 2.40 -10.81 11.32
CA HIS A 10 1.45 -11.61 12.10
C HIS A 10 0.09 -11.82 11.39
N TYR A 11 -0.09 -11.29 10.18
CA TYR A 11 -1.37 -11.28 9.48
C TYR A 11 -1.22 -11.85 8.08
N GLU A 12 -2.11 -12.76 7.72
CA GLU A 12 -2.14 -13.44 6.42
C GLU A 12 -2.58 -12.48 5.31
N SER A 13 -3.55 -11.62 5.61
CA SER A 13 -4.06 -10.63 4.67
C SER A 13 -3.75 -9.19 5.10
N GLU A 14 -3.70 -8.29 4.12
CA GLU A 14 -3.55 -6.87 4.38
C GLU A 14 -4.80 -6.23 5.02
N PRO A 15 -6.04 -6.57 4.62
CA PRO A 15 -7.25 -6.11 5.32
C PRO A 15 -7.22 -6.43 6.83
N ASP A 16 -6.79 -7.64 7.19
CA ASP A 16 -6.75 -8.06 8.61
C ASP A 16 -5.72 -7.25 9.41
N PHE A 17 -4.57 -6.98 8.82
CA PHE A 17 -3.54 -6.14 9.43
C PHE A 17 -4.05 -4.71 9.66
N LEU A 18 -4.73 -4.13 8.67
CA LEU A 18 -5.29 -2.78 8.77
C LEU A 18 -6.38 -2.70 9.84
N LEU A 19 -7.27 -3.69 9.89
CA LEU A 19 -8.31 -3.78 10.92
C LEU A 19 -7.70 -3.87 12.32
N ALA A 20 -6.65 -4.66 12.50
CA ALA A 20 -5.93 -4.74 13.78
C ALA A 20 -5.27 -3.41 14.16
N CYS A 21 -4.71 -2.68 13.19
CA CYS A 21 -4.15 -1.34 13.41
C CYS A 21 -5.21 -0.34 13.88
N LEU A 22 -6.41 -0.37 13.29
CA LEU A 22 -7.52 0.48 13.71
C LEU A 22 -7.95 0.17 15.15
N ARG A 23 -8.13 -1.11 15.50
CA ARG A 23 -8.44 -1.54 16.87
C ARG A 23 -7.37 -1.11 17.89
N TYR A 24 -6.10 -1.18 17.50
CA TYR A 24 -4.99 -0.69 18.32
C TYR A 24 -5.08 0.83 18.55
N LEU A 25 -5.39 1.62 17.52
CA LEU A 25 -5.54 3.07 17.62
C LEU A 25 -6.74 3.45 18.49
N ASP A 26 -7.88 2.75 18.35
CA ASP A 26 -9.07 2.94 19.17
C ASP A 26 -8.78 2.78 20.66
N ALA A 27 -8.06 1.73 21.00
CA ALA A 27 -7.79 1.42 22.40
C ALA A 27 -6.65 2.23 23.00
N LYS A 28 -5.65 2.63 22.20
CA LYS A 28 -4.52 3.44 22.69
C LYS A 28 -4.85 4.93 22.79
N TYR A 29 -5.73 5.42 21.91
CA TYR A 29 -6.10 6.83 21.84
C TYR A 29 -7.64 6.94 21.77
N PRO A 30 -8.36 6.87 22.88
CA PRO A 30 -9.81 7.00 22.86
C PRO A 30 -10.26 8.43 22.47
N GLY A 31 -11.46 8.56 21.89
CA GLY A 31 -12.07 9.85 21.56
C GLY A 31 -11.46 10.57 20.35
N ARG A 32 -11.44 11.91 20.38
CA ARG A 32 -11.05 12.75 19.21
C ARG A 32 -9.60 12.54 18.77
N GLU A 33 -8.69 12.23 19.70
CA GLU A 33 -7.29 11.98 19.34
C GLU A 33 -7.13 10.69 18.51
N GLY A 34 -7.84 9.62 18.88
CA GLY A 34 -7.88 8.40 18.08
C GLY A 34 -8.48 8.60 16.71
N GLN A 35 -9.57 9.36 16.64
CA GLN A 35 -10.20 9.71 15.35
C GLN A 35 -9.21 10.42 14.43
N ARG A 36 -8.48 11.43 14.94
CA ARG A 36 -7.43 12.11 14.16
C ARG A 36 -6.34 11.17 13.69
N LYS A 37 -5.89 10.23 14.54
CA LYS A 37 -4.86 9.26 14.17
C LYS A 37 -5.34 8.21 13.17
N ARG A 38 -6.61 7.79 13.24
CA ARG A 38 -7.23 6.91 12.23
C ARG A 38 -7.31 7.61 10.88
N LEU A 39 -7.79 8.86 10.85
CA LEU A 39 -7.84 9.67 9.63
C LEU A 39 -6.46 9.85 9.02
N ALA A 40 -5.45 10.24 9.80
CA ALA A 40 -4.08 10.39 9.29
C ALA A 40 -3.47 9.07 8.79
N ALA A 41 -3.81 7.93 9.41
CA ALA A 41 -3.38 6.62 8.93
C ALA A 41 -4.08 6.23 7.62
N TRP A 42 -5.37 6.56 7.51
CA TRP A 42 -6.17 6.34 6.31
C TRP A 42 -5.70 7.20 5.14
N GLU A 43 -5.49 8.51 5.34
CA GLU A 43 -4.94 9.43 4.34
C GLU A 43 -3.57 8.97 3.82
N ARG A 44 -2.71 8.47 4.72
CA ARG A 44 -1.41 7.91 4.33
C ARG A 44 -1.59 6.66 3.47
N TRP A 45 -2.48 5.77 3.89
CA TRP A 45 -2.78 4.54 3.16
C TRP A 45 -3.37 4.84 1.78
N GLU A 46 -4.28 5.82 1.68
CA GLU A 46 -4.83 6.30 0.41
C GLU A 46 -3.73 6.90 -0.47
N ARG A 47 -2.87 7.77 0.06
CA ARG A 47 -1.78 8.39 -0.70
C ARG A 47 -0.76 7.36 -1.21
N GLU A 48 -0.38 6.37 -0.38
CA GLU A 48 0.49 5.27 -0.79
C GLU A 48 -0.15 4.39 -1.88
N ARG A 49 -1.48 4.45 -2.01
CA ARG A 49 -2.29 3.68 -2.95
C ARG A 49 -2.99 4.55 -3.97
N ASP A 50 -2.61 5.80 -4.13
CA ASP A 50 -3.16 6.66 -5.15
C ASP A 50 -2.50 6.30 -6.50
N PRO A 51 -3.22 5.59 -7.40
CA PRO A 51 -2.64 5.19 -8.68
C PRO A 51 -2.39 6.41 -9.56
N ASP A 52 -3.19 7.45 -9.40
CA ASP A 52 -3.18 8.61 -10.28
C ASP A 52 -1.96 9.47 -9.95
N ALA A 53 -1.66 9.69 -8.67
CA ALA A 53 -0.41 10.36 -8.26
C ALA A 53 0.85 9.63 -8.73
N LEU A 54 0.86 8.28 -8.65
CA LEU A 54 1.94 7.44 -9.16
C LEU A 54 2.09 7.57 -10.69
N ARG A 55 0.97 7.52 -11.41
CA ARG A 55 0.92 7.61 -12.87
C ARG A 55 1.35 9.00 -13.35
N ASP A 56 0.86 10.05 -12.72
CA ASP A 56 1.17 11.43 -13.08
C ASP A 56 2.66 11.71 -12.87
N ARG A 57 3.25 11.25 -11.76
CA ARG A 57 4.69 11.41 -11.54
C ARG A 57 5.54 10.62 -12.53
N ILE A 58 5.14 9.40 -12.88
CA ILE A 58 5.80 8.62 -13.95
C ILE A 58 5.71 9.35 -15.28
N ARG A 59 4.55 9.95 -15.60
CA ARG A 59 4.34 10.71 -16.82
C ARG A 59 5.23 11.96 -16.86
N GLU A 60 5.29 12.73 -15.78
CA GLU A 60 6.19 13.88 -15.65
C GLU A 60 7.64 13.48 -15.93
N LEU A 61 8.12 12.38 -15.36
CA LEU A 61 9.49 11.90 -15.57
C LEU A 61 9.74 11.49 -17.02
N VAL A 62 8.77 10.85 -17.68
CA VAL A 62 8.89 10.45 -19.10
C VAL A 62 8.86 11.65 -20.05
N GLU A 63 8.25 12.76 -19.64
CA GLU A 63 8.20 14.01 -20.41
C GLU A 63 9.50 14.84 -20.28
N LEU A 64 10.45 14.46 -19.42
CA LEU A 64 11.77 15.09 -19.34
C LEU A 64 12.66 14.64 -20.52
N ASP A 65 13.29 15.61 -21.20
CA ASP A 65 14.20 15.35 -22.33
C ASP A 65 15.51 14.66 -21.91
N GLU A 66 15.99 14.93 -20.69
CA GLU A 66 17.15 14.28 -20.07
C GLU A 66 16.87 13.93 -18.61
N TRP A 67 17.39 12.79 -18.15
CA TRP A 67 17.27 12.36 -16.76
C TRP A 67 18.59 12.54 -16.03
N THR A 68 18.51 13.07 -14.82
CA THR A 68 19.56 12.92 -13.82
C THR A 68 19.54 11.51 -13.22
N ASP A 69 20.65 11.08 -12.62
CA ASP A 69 20.74 9.79 -11.92
C ASP A 69 19.66 9.64 -10.82
N ASN A 70 19.28 10.76 -10.19
CA ASN A 70 18.24 10.78 -9.17
C ASN A 70 16.84 10.56 -9.76
N GLU A 71 16.55 11.14 -10.92
CA GLU A 71 15.27 10.99 -11.62
C GLU A 71 15.15 9.59 -12.23
N ALA A 72 16.24 9.02 -12.74
CA ALA A 72 16.27 7.63 -13.20
C ALA A 72 15.98 6.65 -12.03
N ALA A 73 16.60 6.86 -10.87
CA ALA A 73 16.35 6.04 -9.68
C ALA A 73 14.92 6.24 -9.12
N GLU A 74 14.36 7.45 -9.23
CA GLU A 74 12.96 7.73 -8.90
C GLU A 74 12.02 6.97 -9.84
N PHE A 75 12.26 7.05 -11.15
CA PHE A 75 11.49 6.34 -12.16
C PHE A 75 11.49 4.83 -11.90
N ASP A 76 12.65 4.22 -11.66
CA ASP A 76 12.76 2.79 -11.37
C ASP A 76 11.94 2.37 -10.15
N ARG A 77 11.99 3.18 -9.08
CA ARG A 77 11.21 2.95 -7.86
C ARG A 77 9.71 3.04 -8.14
N LEU A 78 9.25 4.05 -8.86
CA LEU A 78 7.84 4.27 -9.18
C LEU A 78 7.32 3.21 -10.16
N ALA A 79 8.11 2.84 -11.18
CA ALA A 79 7.78 1.79 -12.13
C ALA A 79 7.70 0.41 -11.46
N ALA A 80 8.53 0.13 -10.45
CA ALA A 80 8.43 -1.09 -9.64
C ALA A 80 7.15 -1.09 -8.78
N ALA A 81 6.81 0.04 -8.15
CA ALA A 81 5.57 0.19 -7.39
C ALA A 81 4.33 -0.01 -8.27
N TRP A 82 4.32 0.58 -9.48
CA TRP A 82 3.25 0.40 -10.47
C TRP A 82 3.10 -1.06 -10.92
N ARG A 83 4.21 -1.74 -11.25
CA ARG A 83 4.21 -3.16 -11.65
C ARG A 83 3.69 -4.08 -10.55
N ASN A 84 4.12 -3.86 -9.31
CA ASN A 84 3.65 -4.65 -8.16
C ASN A 84 2.15 -4.46 -7.94
N ARG A 85 1.65 -3.23 -8.12
CA ARG A 85 0.21 -2.96 -8.05
C ARG A 85 -0.58 -3.65 -9.17
N ALA A 86 -0.13 -3.55 -10.42
CA ALA A 86 -0.79 -4.21 -11.55
C ALA A 86 -0.85 -5.73 -11.38
N ARG A 87 0.18 -6.32 -10.74
CA ARG A 87 0.21 -7.75 -10.38
C ARG A 87 -0.80 -8.11 -9.29
N SER A 88 -1.00 -7.25 -8.29
CA SER A 88 -2.00 -7.46 -7.23
C SER A 88 -3.45 -7.27 -7.69
N ILE A 89 -3.69 -6.49 -8.75
CA ILE A 89 -5.04 -6.25 -9.30
C ILE A 89 -5.43 -7.33 -10.30
N ARG A 90 -4.46 -7.93 -11.01
CA ARG A 90 -4.76 -9.10 -11.84
C ARG A 90 -5.09 -10.27 -10.91
N PRO A 91 -6.30 -10.86 -10.99
CA PRO A 91 -6.50 -12.18 -10.41
C PRO A 91 -5.47 -13.10 -11.09
N THR A 92 -4.61 -13.74 -10.28
CA THR A 92 -3.88 -14.90 -10.76
C THR A 92 -4.92 -15.84 -11.37
N PRO A 93 -4.81 -16.23 -12.66
CA PRO A 93 -5.66 -17.29 -13.16
C PRO A 93 -5.36 -18.50 -12.29
N ASP A 94 -6.39 -18.99 -11.62
CA ASP A 94 -6.38 -20.25 -10.88
C ASP A 94 -5.74 -21.29 -11.80
N THR A 95 -4.49 -21.64 -11.50
CA THR A 95 -3.84 -22.77 -12.13
C THR A 95 -4.29 -24.00 -11.33
N THR A 96 -5.60 -24.23 -11.32
CA THR A 96 -6.17 -25.52 -10.93
C THR A 96 -5.90 -26.44 -12.11
N GLU A 97 -4.66 -26.91 -12.19
CA GLU A 97 -4.33 -28.07 -13.00
C GLU A 97 -5.25 -29.20 -12.55
N ARG A 98 -6.06 -29.64 -13.51
CA ARG A 98 -6.87 -30.85 -13.46
C ARG A 98 -5.95 -32.00 -13.06
N GLN A 99 -6.05 -32.44 -11.81
CA GLN A 99 -5.92 -33.85 -11.50
C GLN A 99 -7.31 -34.38 -11.19
N GLU A 100 -7.49 -35.67 -11.49
CA GLU A 100 -8.71 -36.49 -11.49
C GLU A 100 -9.41 -36.55 -12.86
N SER A 101 -9.58 -37.70 -13.50
CA SER A 101 -9.02 -39.06 -13.39
C SER A 101 -9.20 -39.70 -14.78
#